data_AF-A0A6M3JJW1-F1
#
_entry.id   AF-A0A6M3JJW1-F1
#
_cell.length_a   1.000
_cell.length_b   1.000
_cell.length_c   1.000
_cell.angle_alpha   90.00
_cell.angle_beta   90.00
_cell.angle_gamma   90.00
#
_symmetry.space_group_name_H-M   'P 1'
#
loop_
_entity.id
_entity.type
_entity.pdbx_description
1 polymer ?
#
loop_
_entity_poly.entity_id
_entity_poly.type
_entity_poly.pdbx_seq_one_letter_code
_entity_poly.pdbx_strand_id
1 'polypeptide(L)'
;MKRTRFRPRYEDYSNMVHKLAWYYSNHSTVEFSELESEGFLVFHYCLEERPFDPSKSDGDFGGYFWQHLHYRFKSICFPAHKPATTLLIDNAIPTPASAEEKYNGFRDLLGSLTAEAREVIQVILQAPAEMLEFCHSPHYVRRTDKAPYKEGYTKGATLDYLRHLGWRRCNAVAAFEEIKRTLKEF
;
A
#
# COMPACT_ATOMS: atom_id res chain seq x y z
N MET A 1 30.02 21.65 -4.23
CA MET A 1 28.56 21.79 -4.02
C MET A 1 27.94 20.41 -3.86
N LYS A 2 27.46 20.06 -2.66
CA LYS A 2 26.73 18.79 -2.45
C LYS A 2 25.33 18.97 -3.05
N ARG A 3 25.03 18.32 -4.18
CA ARG A 3 23.66 18.26 -4.70
C ARG A 3 22.83 17.47 -3.70
N THR A 4 21.96 18.15 -2.94
CA THR A 4 20.90 17.51 -2.17
C THR A 4 20.09 16.65 -3.14
N ARG A 5 20.07 15.33 -2.93
CA ARG A 5 19.26 14.42 -3.74
C ARG A 5 17.81 14.80 -3.52
N PHE A 6 17.16 15.35 -4.54
CA PHE A 6 15.73 15.61 -4.52
C PHE A 6 15.02 14.27 -4.34
N ARG A 7 14.24 14.14 -3.25
CA ARG A 7 13.47 12.94 -2.93
C ARG A 7 12.03 13.36 -2.69
N PRO A 8 11.15 13.25 -3.70
CA PRO A 8 9.76 13.63 -3.55
C PRO A 8 9.08 12.73 -2.51
N ARG A 9 8.15 13.29 -1.73
CA ARG A 9 7.32 12.55 -0.77
C ARG A 9 5.88 12.55 -1.25
N TYR A 10 5.14 11.48 -0.97
CA TYR A 10 3.78 11.33 -1.46
C TYR A 10 2.86 12.44 -0.97
N GLU A 11 3.06 12.90 0.28
CA GLU A 11 2.25 13.95 0.90
C GLU A 11 2.27 15.25 0.08
N ASP A 12 3.40 15.56 -0.55
CA ASP A 12 3.59 16.76 -1.37
C ASP A 12 2.72 16.71 -2.66
N TYR A 13 2.27 15.52 -3.09
CA TYR A 13 1.45 15.29 -4.30
C TYR A 13 0.06 14.70 -4.02
N SER A 14 -0.27 14.40 -2.76
CA SER A 14 -1.55 13.81 -2.34
C SER A 14 -2.78 14.57 -2.86
N ASN A 15 -2.76 15.91 -2.81
CA ASN A 15 -3.83 16.76 -3.33
C ASN A 15 -4.00 16.64 -4.86
N MET A 16 -2.92 16.39 -5.59
CA MET A 16 -2.97 16.15 -7.04
C MET A 16 -3.66 14.82 -7.34
N VAL A 17 -3.29 13.77 -6.60
CA VAL A 17 -3.93 12.45 -6.68
C VAL A 17 -5.43 12.57 -6.40
N HIS A 18 -5.79 13.18 -5.28
CA HIS A 18 -7.17 13.36 -4.85
C HIS A 18 -8.02 14.08 -5.92
N LYS A 19 -7.53 15.21 -6.45
CA LYS A 19 -8.25 15.97 -7.48
C LYS A 19 -8.47 15.19 -8.77
N LEU A 20 -7.45 14.46 -9.22
CA LEU A 20 -7.57 13.62 -10.42
C LEU A 20 -8.50 12.43 -10.18
N ALA A 21 -8.40 11.78 -9.01
CA ALA A 21 -9.26 10.65 -8.65
C ALA A 21 -10.72 11.09 -8.64
N TRP A 22 -11.01 12.26 -8.04
CA TRP A 22 -12.36 12.83 -7.98
C TRP A 22 -12.91 13.16 -9.36
N TYR A 23 -12.06 13.74 -10.23
CA TYR A 23 -12.45 14.00 -11.62
C TYR A 23 -12.82 12.69 -12.33
N TYR A 24 -11.97 11.67 -12.29
CA TYR A 24 -12.20 10.42 -13.02
C TYR A 24 -13.33 9.56 -12.45
N SER A 25 -13.50 9.53 -11.12
CA SER A 25 -14.61 8.80 -10.48
C SER A 25 -15.97 9.39 -10.88
N ASN A 26 -16.07 10.72 -11.05
CA ASN A 26 -17.31 11.37 -11.48
C ASN A 26 -17.65 11.16 -12.96
N HIS A 27 -16.71 10.64 -13.76
CA HIS A 27 -16.89 10.41 -15.20
C HIS A 27 -16.79 8.94 -15.60
N SER A 28 -16.74 8.02 -14.62
CA SER A 28 -16.63 6.58 -14.85
C SER A 28 -17.46 5.82 -13.81
N THR A 29 -17.42 4.48 -13.88
CA THR A 29 -18.03 3.60 -12.86
C THR A 29 -17.04 3.17 -11.78
N VAL A 30 -15.81 3.68 -11.82
CA VAL A 30 -14.73 3.29 -10.90
C VAL A 30 -14.86 4.07 -9.61
N GLU A 31 -14.70 3.40 -8.47
CA GLU A 31 -14.81 4.05 -7.17
C GLU A 31 -13.65 5.02 -6.93
N PHE A 32 -13.95 6.10 -6.20
CA PHE A 32 -12.96 7.13 -5.85
C PHE A 32 -11.77 6.56 -5.05
N SER A 33 -12.05 5.71 -4.07
CA SER A 33 -11.06 5.04 -3.21
C SER A 33 -10.11 4.11 -3.99
N GLU A 34 -10.63 3.46 -5.03
CA GLU A 34 -9.85 2.62 -5.94
C GLU A 34 -8.85 3.47 -6.73
N LEU A 35 -9.30 4.61 -7.27
CA LEU A 35 -8.43 5.55 -7.97
C LEU A 35 -7.38 6.19 -7.05
N GLU A 36 -7.73 6.56 -5.81
CA GLU A 36 -6.74 7.05 -4.85
C GLU A 36 -5.65 6.02 -4.55
N SER A 37 -6.03 4.75 -4.39
CA SER A 37 -5.10 3.64 -4.16
C SER A 37 -4.17 3.45 -5.38
N GLU A 38 -4.72 3.51 -6.58
CA GLU A 38 -3.94 3.49 -7.83
C GLU A 38 -2.97 4.67 -7.94
N GLY A 39 -3.36 5.85 -7.45
CA GLY A 39 -2.47 7.01 -7.42
C GLY A 39 -1.22 6.81 -6.54
N PHE A 40 -1.36 6.08 -5.43
CA PHE A 40 -0.23 5.69 -4.60
C PHE A 40 0.70 4.70 -5.32
N LEU A 41 0.14 3.72 -6.04
CA LEU A 41 0.92 2.76 -6.84
C LEU A 41 1.70 3.46 -7.95
N VAL A 42 1.07 4.42 -8.66
CA VAL A 42 1.75 5.23 -9.69
C VAL A 42 2.91 6.03 -9.08
N PHE A 43 2.75 6.56 -7.87
CA PHE A 43 3.82 7.31 -7.21
C PHE A 43 5.03 6.41 -6.92
N HIS A 44 4.81 5.21 -6.39
CA HIS A 44 5.87 4.21 -6.21
C HIS A 44 6.52 3.81 -7.54
N TYR A 45 5.72 3.57 -8.58
CA TYR A 45 6.22 3.27 -9.92
C TYR A 45 7.18 4.36 -10.44
N CYS A 46 6.81 5.63 -10.29
CA CYS A 46 7.63 6.79 -10.69
C CYS A 46 8.92 6.94 -9.87
N LEU A 47 8.99 6.35 -8.68
CA LEU A 47 10.17 6.38 -7.82
C LEU A 47 11.12 5.20 -8.06
N GLU A 48 10.58 4.01 -8.23
CA GLU A 48 11.35 2.75 -8.19
C GLU A 48 11.57 2.13 -9.56
N GLU A 49 10.49 1.96 -10.33
CA GLU A 49 10.54 1.20 -11.59
C GLU A 49 10.94 2.09 -12.77
N ARG A 50 10.48 3.34 -12.75
CA ARG A 50 10.82 4.32 -13.77
C ARG A 50 11.26 5.63 -13.12
N PRO A 51 12.45 5.64 -12.49
CA PRO A 51 12.91 6.79 -11.75
C PRO A 51 12.97 8.03 -12.64
N PHE A 52 12.42 9.10 -12.10
CA PHE A 52 12.43 10.42 -12.71
C PHE A 52 13.83 10.83 -13.17
N ASP A 53 13.95 11.18 -14.46
CA ASP A 53 15.14 11.75 -15.07
C ASP A 53 14.92 13.27 -15.28
N PRO A 54 15.55 14.14 -14.47
CA PRO A 54 15.41 15.59 -14.57
C PRO A 54 15.82 16.14 -15.94
N SER A 55 16.65 15.43 -16.71
CA SER A 55 17.11 15.87 -18.01
C SER A 55 16.04 15.77 -19.11
N LYS A 56 14.96 15.01 -18.87
CA LYS A 56 13.89 14.74 -19.85
C LYS A 56 12.59 15.50 -19.60
N SER A 57 12.48 16.22 -18.48
CA SER A 57 11.20 16.63 -17.90
C SER A 57 11.27 18.04 -17.29
N ASP A 58 12.05 18.94 -17.89
CA ASP A 58 12.30 20.32 -17.42
C ASP A 58 12.63 20.44 -15.91
N GLY A 59 13.09 19.33 -15.30
CA GLY A 59 13.39 19.24 -13.88
C GLY A 59 12.18 19.17 -12.92
N ASP A 60 10.94 19.05 -13.41
CA ASP A 60 9.74 18.96 -12.55
C ASP A 60 9.17 17.54 -12.43
N PHE A 61 9.31 16.95 -11.23
CA PHE A 61 8.69 15.68 -10.90
C PHE A 61 7.16 15.76 -10.89
N GLY A 62 6.57 16.92 -10.56
CA GLY A 62 5.13 17.11 -10.53
C GLY A 62 4.49 16.88 -11.90
N GLY A 63 5.03 17.49 -12.95
CA GLY A 63 4.59 17.23 -14.32
C GLY A 63 4.76 15.78 -14.75
N TYR A 64 5.91 15.16 -14.43
CA TYR A 64 6.17 13.75 -14.73
C TYR A 64 5.16 12.81 -14.06
N PHE A 65 4.93 13.00 -12.76
CA PHE A 65 3.99 12.20 -11.98
C PHE A 65 2.55 12.42 -12.45
N TRP A 66 2.13 13.68 -12.65
CA TRP A 66 0.81 14.01 -13.17
C TRP A 66 0.50 13.30 -14.49
N GLN A 67 1.47 13.26 -15.40
CA GLN A 67 1.31 12.60 -16.70
C GLN A 67 1.05 11.09 -16.54
N HIS A 68 1.85 10.40 -15.73
CA HIS A 68 1.69 8.97 -15.49
C HIS A 68 0.36 8.66 -14.80
N LEU A 69 0.01 9.47 -13.80
CA LEU A 69 -1.23 9.35 -13.06
C LEU A 69 -2.45 9.56 -13.96
N HIS A 70 -2.44 10.61 -14.77
CA HIS A 70 -3.52 10.91 -15.72
C HIS A 70 -3.71 9.78 -16.73
N TYR A 71 -2.64 9.23 -17.30
CA TYR A 71 -2.75 8.10 -18.24
C TYR A 71 -3.24 6.83 -17.56
N ARG A 72 -2.77 6.54 -16.35
CA ARG A 72 -3.24 5.38 -15.58
C ARG A 72 -4.74 5.48 -15.32
N PHE A 73 -5.23 6.58 -14.78
CA PHE A 73 -6.66 6.75 -14.52
C PHE A 73 -7.48 6.69 -15.80
N LYS A 74 -7.00 7.29 -16.89
CA LYS A 74 -7.67 7.20 -18.20
C LYS A 74 -7.79 5.76 -18.68
N SER A 75 -6.74 4.94 -18.52
CA SER A 75 -6.73 3.53 -18.94
C SER A 75 -7.71 2.67 -18.14
N ILE A 76 -7.86 2.93 -16.84
CA ILE A 76 -8.79 2.22 -15.96
C ILE A 76 -10.24 2.64 -16.28
N CYS A 77 -10.48 3.94 -16.34
CA CYS A 77 -11.83 4.50 -16.50
C CYS A 77 -12.38 4.35 -17.92
N PHE A 78 -11.50 4.38 -18.94
CA PHE A 78 -11.90 4.43 -20.34
C PHE A 78 -11.05 3.46 -21.21
N PRO A 79 -11.19 2.15 -21.02
CA PRO A 79 -10.34 1.14 -21.68
C PRO A 79 -10.46 1.13 -23.22
N ALA A 80 -11.56 1.66 -23.78
CA ALA A 80 -11.73 1.81 -25.23
C ALA A 80 -10.82 2.91 -25.84
N HIS A 81 -10.32 3.84 -25.04
CA HIS A 81 -9.34 4.83 -25.48
C HIS A 81 -7.94 4.21 -25.43
N LYS A 82 -7.45 3.70 -26.57
CA LYS A 82 -6.03 3.37 -26.72
C LYS A 82 -5.19 4.63 -26.43
N PRO A 83 -4.35 4.66 -25.38
CA PRO A 83 -3.46 5.80 -25.18
C PRO A 83 -2.49 5.88 -26.36
N ALA A 84 -2.32 7.07 -26.94
CA ALA A 84 -1.44 7.33 -28.09
C ALA A 84 0.05 7.07 -27.79
N THR A 85 0.38 6.81 -26.54
CA THR A 85 1.70 6.40 -26.08
C THR A 85 1.44 5.50 -24.88
N THR A 86 1.51 4.19 -25.09
CA THR A 86 1.37 3.19 -24.03
C THR A 86 2.56 3.33 -23.08
N LEU A 87 2.50 4.30 -22.16
CA LEU A 87 3.14 4.20 -20.86
C LEU A 87 2.31 3.18 -20.09
N LEU A 88 2.43 1.92 -20.49
CA LEU A 88 2.04 0.82 -19.63
C LEU A 88 2.88 1.04 -18.36
N ILE A 89 2.22 1.37 -17.25
CA ILE A 89 2.55 0.63 -16.05
C ILE A 89 2.36 -0.78 -16.53
N ASP A 90 3.47 -1.42 -16.91
CA ASP A 90 3.42 -2.78 -17.36
C ASP A 90 2.74 -3.47 -16.20
N ASN A 91 1.50 -3.91 -16.41
CA ASN A 91 0.93 -5.02 -15.66
C ASN A 91 1.74 -6.29 -16.03
N ALA A 92 3.06 -6.16 -16.25
CA ALA A 92 4.00 -7.23 -16.23
C ALA A 92 3.83 -7.82 -14.84
N ILE A 93 2.99 -8.85 -14.82
CA ILE A 93 3.14 -10.00 -13.95
C ILE A 93 4.65 -10.13 -13.76
N PRO A 94 5.18 -9.90 -12.54
CA PRO A 94 6.61 -9.91 -12.31
C PRO A 94 7.15 -11.16 -13.00
N THR A 95 8.14 -10.98 -13.88
CA THR A 95 8.73 -12.10 -14.62
C THR A 95 9.04 -13.19 -13.60
N PRO A 96 8.76 -14.48 -13.89
CA PRO A 96 8.83 -15.55 -12.89
C PRO A 96 10.11 -15.48 -12.05
N ALA A 97 11.24 -15.19 -12.69
CA ALA A 97 12.54 -14.99 -12.02
C ALA A 97 12.56 -13.89 -10.94
N SER A 98 11.96 -12.72 -11.18
CA SER A 98 11.90 -11.62 -10.19
C SER A 98 10.86 -11.86 -9.09
N ALA A 99 9.78 -12.59 -9.41
CA ALA A 99 8.80 -13.02 -8.41
C ALA A 99 9.39 -14.11 -7.51
N GLU A 100 10.19 -15.01 -8.08
CA GLU A 100 10.83 -16.12 -7.38
C GLU A 100 11.91 -15.64 -6.41
N GLU A 101 12.73 -14.66 -6.79
CA GLU A 101 13.68 -14.01 -5.87
C GLU A 101 12.98 -13.31 -4.70
N LYS A 102 11.91 -12.55 -4.97
CA LYS A 102 11.11 -11.88 -3.92
C LYS A 102 10.39 -12.89 -3.03
N TYR A 103 9.86 -13.97 -3.61
CA TYR A 103 9.19 -15.05 -2.89
C TYR A 103 10.17 -15.83 -2.00
N ASN A 104 11.39 -16.09 -2.49
CA ASN A 104 12.44 -16.71 -1.71
C ASN A 104 12.86 -15.83 -0.53
N GLY A 105 13.06 -14.52 -0.75
CA GLY A 105 13.35 -13.58 0.34
C GLY A 105 12.25 -13.54 1.41
N PHE A 106 10.98 -13.54 1.00
CA PHE A 106 9.86 -13.61 1.94
C PHE A 106 9.77 -14.95 2.67
N ARG A 107 10.04 -16.07 1.97
CA ARG A 107 10.05 -17.41 2.57
C ARG A 107 11.18 -17.56 3.60
N ASP A 108 12.36 -17.04 3.31
CA ASP A 108 13.51 -17.04 4.22
C ASP A 108 13.21 -16.18 5.45
N LEU A 109 12.60 -15.00 5.24
CA LEU A 109 12.11 -14.16 6.32
C LEU A 109 11.10 -14.91 7.19
N LEU A 110 10.10 -15.58 6.61
CA LEU A 110 9.16 -16.41 7.38
C LEU A 110 9.86 -17.54 8.12
N GLY A 111 10.87 -18.19 7.51
CA GLY A 111 11.65 -19.25 8.13
C GLY A 111 12.47 -18.80 9.33
N SER A 112 12.84 -17.52 9.39
CA SER A 112 13.57 -16.93 10.52
C SER A 112 12.71 -16.59 11.74
N LEU A 113 11.38 -16.57 11.57
CA LEU A 113 10.42 -16.21 12.62
C LEU A 113 10.03 -17.41 13.49
N THR A 114 9.70 -17.14 14.75
CA THR A 114 9.09 -18.11 15.67
C THR A 114 7.76 -18.64 15.14
N ALA A 115 7.31 -19.77 15.69
CA ALA A 115 6.01 -20.35 15.31
C ALA A 115 4.87 -19.36 15.58
N GLU A 116 4.93 -18.66 16.71
CA GLU A 116 3.95 -17.68 17.14
C GLU A 116 3.92 -16.46 16.23
N ALA A 117 5.08 -15.94 15.83
CA ALA A 117 5.17 -14.83 14.88
C ALA A 117 4.63 -15.21 13.49
N ARG A 118 4.94 -16.42 13.01
CA ARG A 118 4.38 -16.93 11.76
C ARG A 118 2.87 -17.10 11.81
N GLU A 119 2.34 -17.61 12.92
CA GLU A 119 0.89 -17.77 13.10
C GLU A 119 0.17 -16.42 13.09
N VAL A 120 0.74 -15.39 13.74
CA VAL A 120 0.21 -14.01 13.67
C VAL A 120 0.19 -13.49 12.24
N ILE A 121 1.28 -13.66 11.47
CA ILE A 121 1.32 -13.25 10.05
C ILE A 121 0.24 -14.01 9.26
N GLN A 122 0.12 -15.32 9.48
CA GLN A 122 -0.86 -16.14 8.80
C GLN A 122 -2.29 -15.66 9.08
N VAL A 123 -2.64 -15.36 10.33
CA VAL A 123 -3.96 -14.81 10.69
C VAL A 123 -4.24 -13.49 9.95
N ILE A 124 -3.26 -12.59 9.91
CA ILE A 124 -3.39 -11.30 9.23
C ILE A 124 -3.61 -11.49 7.72
N LEU A 125 -2.91 -12.45 7.10
CA LEU A 125 -2.99 -12.69 5.66
C LEU A 125 -4.24 -13.49 5.25
N GLN A 126 -4.73 -14.40 6.10
CA GLN A 126 -5.87 -15.26 5.78
C GLN A 126 -7.22 -14.59 6.01
N ALA A 127 -7.31 -13.71 7.01
CA ALA A 127 -8.59 -13.12 7.42
C ALA A 127 -8.54 -11.58 7.56
N PRO A 128 -8.00 -10.83 6.57
CA PRO A 128 -7.94 -9.37 6.67
C PRO A 128 -9.35 -8.74 6.71
N ALA A 129 -10.31 -9.30 5.97
CA ALA A 129 -11.70 -8.84 5.96
C ALA A 129 -12.39 -9.05 7.32
N GLU A 130 -12.28 -10.24 7.90
CA GLU A 130 -12.87 -10.54 9.22
C GLU A 130 -12.27 -9.65 10.31
N MET A 131 -10.97 -9.37 10.22
CA MET A 131 -10.31 -8.45 11.14
C MET A 131 -10.86 -7.03 10.99
N LEU A 132 -11.10 -6.54 9.77
CA LEU A 132 -11.72 -5.24 9.52
C LEU A 132 -13.16 -5.21 10.06
N GLU A 133 -13.96 -6.22 9.76
CA GLU A 133 -15.34 -6.34 10.26
C GLU A 133 -15.39 -6.36 11.79
N PHE A 134 -14.46 -7.07 12.45
CA PHE A 134 -14.34 -7.07 13.90
C PHE A 134 -14.08 -5.67 14.46
N CYS A 135 -13.26 -4.87 13.79
CA CYS A 135 -12.97 -3.49 14.18
C CYS A 135 -14.18 -2.56 14.04
N HIS A 136 -15.06 -2.86 13.09
CA HIS A 136 -16.30 -2.12 12.85
C HIS A 136 -17.48 -2.64 13.68
N SER A 137 -17.33 -3.75 14.41
CA SER A 137 -18.39 -4.33 15.22
C SER A 137 -18.86 -3.41 16.35
N PRO A 138 -20.18 -3.23 16.56
CA PRO A 138 -20.73 -2.39 17.63
C PRO A 138 -20.26 -2.78 19.04
N HIS A 139 -19.94 -4.06 19.26
CA HIS A 139 -19.41 -4.57 20.53
C HIS A 139 -17.99 -4.05 20.83
N TYR A 140 -17.21 -3.79 19.79
CA TYR A 140 -15.85 -3.27 19.89
C TYR A 140 -15.86 -1.74 20.04
N VAL A 141 -16.68 -1.06 19.23
CA VAL A 141 -16.84 0.41 19.27
C VAL A 141 -17.30 0.92 20.65
N ARG A 142 -18.13 0.16 21.38
CA ARG A 142 -18.55 0.51 22.75
C ARG A 142 -17.47 0.42 23.82
N ARG A 143 -16.38 -0.32 23.57
CA ARG A 143 -15.26 -0.47 24.54
C ARG A 143 -14.28 0.68 24.47
N THR A 144 -14.26 1.41 23.37
CA THR A 144 -13.41 2.58 23.18
C THR A 144 -14.31 3.81 23.15
N ASP A 145 -14.40 4.58 24.24
CA ASP A 145 -15.10 5.89 24.30
C ASP A 145 -14.48 6.96 23.36
N LYS A 146 -13.66 6.55 22.40
CA LYS A 146 -12.95 7.39 21.43
C LYS A 146 -13.44 6.99 20.04
N ALA A 147 -13.74 8.02 19.24
CA ALA A 147 -14.31 7.99 17.90
C ALA A 147 -13.93 6.77 17.04
N PRO A 148 -14.82 6.36 16.08
CA PRO A 148 -14.49 5.33 15.09
C PRO A 148 -13.11 5.62 14.50
N TYR A 149 -12.27 4.58 14.48
CA TYR A 149 -10.84 4.65 14.22
C TYR A 149 -10.51 5.68 13.13
N LYS A 150 -9.71 6.69 13.47
CA LYS A 150 -8.98 7.45 12.44
C LYS A 150 -8.06 6.45 11.72
N GLU A 151 -8.13 6.46 10.39
CA GLU A 151 -7.27 5.68 9.49
C GLU A 151 -5.84 5.58 10.05
N GLY A 152 -5.36 4.35 10.26
CA GLY A 152 -3.98 4.07 10.70
C GLY A 152 -3.79 3.36 12.05
N TYR A 153 -4.84 3.08 12.83
CA TYR A 153 -4.70 2.38 14.14
C TYR A 153 -4.72 0.83 14.05
N THR A 154 -4.16 0.23 13.00
CA THR A 154 -4.23 -1.22 12.72
C THR A 154 -3.67 -2.12 13.84
N LYS A 155 -2.62 -1.69 14.58
CA LYS A 155 -2.01 -2.52 15.64
C LYS A 155 -2.98 -2.89 16.79
N GLY A 156 -3.82 -1.96 17.23
CA GLY A 156 -4.76 -2.20 18.34
C GLY A 156 -5.86 -3.18 17.94
N ALA A 157 -6.40 -2.94 16.73
CA ALA A 157 -7.36 -3.79 16.06
C ALA A 157 -6.90 -5.25 15.95
N THR A 158 -5.70 -5.47 15.41
CA THR A 158 -5.16 -6.83 15.26
C THR A 158 -4.90 -7.50 16.60
N LEU A 159 -4.42 -6.77 17.61
CA LEU A 159 -4.21 -7.33 18.95
C LEU A 159 -5.51 -7.80 19.61
N ASP A 160 -6.59 -7.03 19.47
CA ASP A 160 -7.87 -7.41 20.05
C ASP A 160 -8.56 -8.52 19.23
N TYR A 161 -8.36 -8.57 17.91
CA TYR A 161 -8.78 -9.70 17.09
C TYR A 161 -8.06 -11.00 17.48
N LEU A 162 -6.73 -10.98 17.63
CA LEU A 162 -5.97 -12.14 18.12
C LEU A 162 -6.45 -12.60 19.50
N ARG A 163 -6.81 -11.67 20.39
CA ARG A 163 -7.40 -12.01 21.70
C ARG A 163 -8.77 -12.67 21.56
N HIS A 164 -9.59 -12.25 20.59
CA HIS A 164 -10.86 -12.91 20.29
C HIS A 164 -10.64 -14.36 19.83
N LEU A 165 -9.55 -14.62 19.11
CA LEU A 165 -9.08 -15.96 18.74
C LEU A 165 -8.42 -16.74 19.90
N GLY A 166 -8.41 -16.19 21.12
CA GLY A 166 -7.88 -16.87 22.32
C GLY A 166 -6.42 -16.55 22.65
N TRP A 167 -5.76 -15.67 21.90
CA TRP A 167 -4.37 -15.31 22.20
C TRP A 167 -4.23 -14.51 23.49
N ARG A 168 -3.18 -14.81 24.24
CA ARG A 168 -2.75 -13.95 25.34
C ARG A 168 -2.07 -12.69 24.79
N ARG A 169 -2.42 -11.53 25.35
CA ARG A 169 -1.88 -10.22 24.92
C ARG A 169 -0.35 -10.19 24.92
N CYS A 170 0.30 -10.76 25.93
CA CYS A 170 1.76 -10.83 26.01
C CYS A 170 2.39 -11.59 24.83
N ASN A 171 1.77 -12.69 24.40
CA ASN A 171 2.28 -13.52 23.31
C ASN A 171 2.12 -12.79 21.97
N ALA A 172 0.94 -12.21 21.74
CA ALA A 172 0.70 -11.42 20.53
C ALA A 172 1.65 -10.21 20.42
N VAL A 173 1.88 -9.49 21.53
CA VAL A 173 2.83 -8.36 21.55
C VAL A 173 4.26 -8.82 21.28
N ALA A 174 4.70 -9.92 21.90
CA ALA A 174 6.03 -10.48 21.67
C ALA A 174 6.24 -10.86 20.20
N ALA A 175 5.25 -11.54 19.59
CA ALA A 175 5.25 -11.88 18.17
C ALA A 175 5.35 -10.63 17.27
N PHE A 176 4.59 -9.57 17.56
CA PHE A 176 4.68 -8.32 16.79
C PHE A 176 6.04 -7.63 16.89
N GLU A 177 6.64 -7.59 18.07
CA GLU A 177 7.97 -6.97 18.23
C GLU A 177 9.06 -7.79 17.54
N GLU A 178 8.92 -9.13 17.51
CA GLU A 178 9.79 -9.99 16.72
C GLU A 178 9.66 -9.70 15.22
N ILE A 179 8.45 -9.74 14.67
CA ILE A 179 8.18 -9.44 13.25
C ILE A 179 8.80 -8.09 12.87
N LYS A 180 8.57 -7.08 13.71
CA LYS A 180 9.10 -5.72 13.49
C LYS A 180 10.63 -5.67 13.54
N ARG A 181 11.27 -6.44 14.42
CA ARG A 181 12.74 -6.52 14.50
C ARG A 181 13.29 -7.18 13.25
N THR A 182 12.75 -8.33 12.86
CA THR A 182 13.20 -9.09 11.68
C THR A 182 13.04 -8.27 10.40
N LEU A 183 11.91 -7.54 10.24
CA LEU A 183 11.69 -6.65 9.09
C LEU A 183 12.60 -5.41 9.04
N LYS A 184 13.28 -5.06 10.13
CA LYS A 184 14.26 -3.96 10.13
C LYS A 184 15.66 -4.42 9.76
N GLU A 185 15.95 -5.70 9.94
CA GLU A 185 17.25 -6.32 9.66
C GLU A 185 17.33 -6.82 8.21
N PHE A 186 16.17 -7.04 7.58
CA PHE A 186 15.98 -7.29 6.16
C PHE A 186 15.85 -5.99 5.37
#